data_AF-A0A2T4LJT5-F1
#
_entry.id   AF-A0A2T4LJT5-F1
#
_cell.length_a   1.000
_cell.length_b   1.000
_cell.length_c   1.000
_cell.angle_alpha   90.00
_cell.angle_beta   90.00
_cell.angle_gamma   90.00
#
_symmetry.space_group_name_H-M   'P 1'
#
loop_
_entity.id
_entity.type
_entity.pdbx_description
1 polymer ?
#
loop_
_entity_poly.entity_id
_entity_poly.type
_entity_poly.pdbx_seq_one_letter_code
_entity_poly.pdbx_strand_id
1 'polypeptide(L)'
;MNWTEVSITVNHDVTALVSDILENYGSNGVVLEDSHDLNHDFEDKYGEIYDLKAEAYPEQGVRIKAYFNDLKYSPTLKDNIVNDIQLLQGLDSQVFKYEEQSIQEQDWENEW
;
A
#
# COMPACT_ATOMS: atom_id res chain seq x y z
N MET A 1 -1.46 -20.91 -0.35
CA MET A 1 -2.24 -19.95 -1.15
C MET A 1 -1.33 -18.83 -1.60
N ASN A 2 -1.33 -18.51 -2.89
CA ASN A 2 -0.53 -17.39 -3.39
C ASN A 2 -1.38 -16.12 -3.34
N TRP A 3 -0.72 -15.02 -3.03
CA TRP A 3 -1.30 -13.68 -2.98
C TRP A 3 -0.56 -12.78 -3.93
N THR A 4 -1.26 -11.83 -4.53
CA THR A 4 -0.63 -10.70 -5.21
C THR A 4 -0.74 -9.49 -4.28
N GLU A 5 0.39 -8.96 -3.85
CA GLU A 5 0.44 -7.65 -3.20
C GLU A 5 0.52 -6.58 -4.29
N VAL A 6 -0.43 -5.66 -4.26
CA VAL A 6 -0.46 -4.44 -5.07
C VAL A 6 -0.07 -3.28 -4.15
N SER A 7 0.97 -2.55 -4.51
CA SER A 7 1.49 -1.41 -3.77
C SER A 7 1.31 -0.13 -4.59
N ILE A 8 0.54 0.82 -4.06
CA ILE A 8 0.22 2.08 -4.72
C ILE A 8 0.65 3.25 -3.84
N THR A 9 1.58 4.06 -4.31
CA THR A 9 1.98 5.30 -3.64
C THR A 9 1.23 6.48 -4.24
N VAL A 10 0.62 7.32 -3.40
CA VAL A 10 -0.13 8.53 -3.81
C VAL A 10 0.07 9.69 -2.84
N ASN A 11 -0.30 10.90 -3.25
CA ASN A 11 -0.41 12.04 -2.34
C ASN A 11 -1.54 11.83 -1.31
N HIS A 12 -1.38 12.40 -0.12
CA HIS A 12 -2.30 12.24 1.02
C HIS A 12 -3.78 12.52 0.71
N ASP A 13 -4.05 13.48 -0.18
CA ASP A 13 -5.42 13.93 -0.46
C ASP A 13 -6.30 12.84 -1.06
N VAL A 14 -5.70 11.87 -1.77
CA VAL A 14 -6.44 10.80 -2.45
C VAL A 14 -6.31 9.43 -1.75
N THR A 15 -5.59 9.35 -0.62
CA THR A 15 -5.32 8.08 0.08
C THR A 15 -6.59 7.31 0.38
N ALA A 16 -7.59 7.95 0.99
CA ALA A 16 -8.86 7.30 1.33
C ALA A 16 -9.60 6.78 0.09
N LEU A 17 -9.61 7.55 -1.00
CA LEU A 17 -10.27 7.16 -2.25
C LEU A 17 -9.59 5.95 -2.89
N VAL A 18 -8.25 5.89 -2.85
CA VAL A 18 -7.50 4.75 -3.38
C VAL A 18 -7.71 3.49 -2.53
N SER A 19 -7.76 3.62 -1.20
CA SER A 19 -8.14 2.52 -0.30
C SER A 19 -9.52 1.97 -0.65
N ASP A 20 -10.52 2.85 -0.80
CA ASP A 20 -11.88 2.45 -1.18
C ASP A 20 -11.90 1.74 -2.54
N ILE A 21 -11.16 2.22 -3.53
CA ILE A 21 -11.05 1.57 -4.85
C ILE A 21 -10.50 0.14 -4.69
N LEU A 22 -9.41 -0.04 -3.95
CA LEU A 22 -8.77 -1.34 -3.76
C LEU A 22 -9.69 -2.33 -3.05
N GLU A 23 -10.40 -1.88 -2.01
CA GLU A 23 -11.42 -2.67 -1.31
C GLU A 23 -12.59 -3.05 -2.23
N ASN A 24 -13.09 -2.10 -3.03
CA ASN A 24 -14.17 -2.36 -4.00
C ASN A 24 -13.77 -3.37 -5.09
N TYR A 25 -12.49 -3.42 -5.46
CA TYR A 25 -11.95 -4.43 -6.37
C TYR A 25 -11.70 -5.79 -5.69
N GLY A 26 -11.97 -5.91 -4.39
CA GLY A 26 -11.95 -7.18 -3.65
C GLY A 26 -10.59 -7.51 -3.04
N SER A 27 -9.82 -6.50 -2.63
CA SER A 27 -8.66 -6.71 -1.77
C SER A 27 -9.06 -7.35 -0.44
N ASN A 28 -8.11 -8.04 0.19
CA ASN A 28 -8.30 -8.69 1.48
C ASN A 28 -7.75 -7.79 2.60
N GLY A 29 -8.14 -6.52 2.55
CA GLY A 29 -7.64 -5.45 3.40
C GLY A 29 -6.52 -4.64 2.76
N VAL A 30 -6.19 -3.53 3.43
CA VAL A 30 -5.14 -2.59 3.03
C VAL A 30 -4.22 -2.25 4.20
N VAL A 31 -2.95 -2.01 3.91
CA VAL A 31 -1.96 -1.47 4.84
C VAL A 31 -1.52 -0.10 4.34
N LEU A 32 -1.46 0.88 5.24
CA LEU A 32 -1.07 2.25 4.95
C LEU A 32 0.30 2.53 5.57
N GLU A 33 1.24 2.99 4.75
CA GLU A 33 2.57 3.42 5.17
C GLU A 33 2.73 4.91 4.79
N ASP A 34 2.63 5.81 5.77
CA ASP A 34 2.67 7.26 5.54
C ASP A 34 4.09 7.82 5.69
N SER A 35 4.57 8.57 4.69
CA SER A 35 5.85 9.29 4.74
C SER A 35 5.99 10.23 5.96
N HIS A 36 4.88 10.72 6.52
CA HIS A 36 4.89 11.55 7.74
C HIS A 36 5.14 10.76 9.02
N ASP A 37 4.93 9.44 9.03
CA ASP A 37 5.11 8.60 10.23
C ASP A 37 6.59 8.46 10.62
N LEU A 38 7.51 8.59 9.65
CA LEU A 38 8.95 8.58 9.90
C LEU A 38 9.44 9.74 10.79
N ASN A 39 8.69 10.83 10.85
CA ASN A 39 9.04 12.00 11.65
C ASN A 39 8.31 12.05 12.99
N HIS A 40 7.59 11.00 13.37
CA HIS A 40 6.98 10.94 14.70
C HIS A 40 8.05 10.56 15.72
N ASP A 41 8.43 11.52 16.56
CA ASP A 41 9.03 11.23 17.86
C ASP A 41 8.01 10.37 18.62
N PHE A 42 8.15 9.04 18.59
CA PHE A 42 7.46 8.20 19.56
C PHE A 42 7.97 8.65 20.93
N GLU A 43 7.12 9.35 21.69
CA GLU A 43 7.43 9.68 23.09
C GLU A 43 7.78 8.37 23.78
N ASP A 44 9.06 8.22 24.12
CA ASP A 44 9.64 7.06 24.77
C ASP A 44 9.04 6.91 26.17
N LYS A 45 7.84 6.30 26.25
CA LYS A 45 7.12 6.10 27.51
C LYS A 45 7.64 4.87 28.26
N TYR A 46 8.32 3.94 27.60
CA TYR A 46 8.73 2.65 28.17
C TYR A 46 10.09 2.08 27.72
N GLY A 47 10.91 2.81 26.96
CA GLY A 47 12.23 2.31 26.50
C GLY A 47 12.16 1.38 25.29
N GLU A 48 11.09 1.46 24.49
CA GLU A 48 10.92 0.66 23.28
C GLU A 48 11.60 1.36 22.10
N ILE A 49 12.70 0.78 21.61
CA ILE A 49 13.34 1.24 20.38
C ILE A 49 12.49 0.72 19.22
N TYR A 50 11.64 1.58 18.66
CA TYR A 50 11.05 1.32 17.35
C TYR A 50 12.16 1.52 16.30
N ASP A 51 12.67 0.42 15.76
CA ASP A 51 13.59 0.45 14.61
C ASP A 51 12.75 0.73 13.34
N LEU A 52 12.21 1.95 13.25
CA LEU A 52 11.58 2.46 12.05
C LEU A 52 12.64 2.56 10.97
N LYS A 53 12.78 1.52 10.16
CA LYS A 53 13.64 1.57 8.98
C LYS A 53 13.03 2.54 7.99
N ALA A 54 13.74 3.63 7.69
CA ALA A 54 13.34 4.63 6.70
C ALA A 54 13.00 4.00 5.33
N GLU A 55 13.63 2.87 5.00
CA GLU A 55 13.38 2.10 3.77
C GLU A 55 11.95 1.50 3.70
N ALA A 56 11.28 1.33 4.84
CA ALA A 56 9.94 0.75 4.91
C ALA A 56 8.83 1.73 4.48
N TYR A 57 9.13 3.04 4.41
CA TYR A 57 8.15 4.09 4.13
C TYR A 57 8.44 4.77 2.78
N PRO A 58 7.43 5.33 2.11
CA PRO A 58 7.64 6.11 0.91
C PRO A 58 8.36 7.44 1.22
N GLU A 59 9.21 7.92 0.31
CA GLU A 59 9.85 9.25 0.44
C GLU A 59 8.84 10.40 0.46
N GLN A 60 7.69 10.21 -0.21
CA GLN A 60 6.60 11.18 -0.29
C GLN A 60 5.24 10.46 -0.36
N GLY A 61 4.25 11.03 0.31
CA GLY A 61 2.86 10.57 0.24
C GLY A 61 2.57 9.37 1.13
N VAL A 62 1.63 8.55 0.72
CA VAL A 62 1.20 7.33 1.41
C VAL A 62 1.29 6.16 0.45
N ARG A 63 1.94 5.08 0.89
CA ARG A 63 1.93 3.79 0.18
C ARG A 63 0.81 2.93 0.73
N ILE A 64 -0.01 2.42 -0.16
CA ILE A 64 -1.18 1.61 0.13
C ILE A 64 -0.92 0.21 -0.43
N LYS A 65 -0.73 -0.77 0.45
CA LYS A 65 -0.56 -2.17 0.07
C LYS A 65 -1.88 -2.90 0.19
N ALA A 66 -2.27 -3.61 -0.86
CA ALA A 66 -3.51 -4.37 -0.94
C ALA A 66 -3.25 -5.80 -1.40
N TYR A 67 -3.91 -6.78 -0.78
CA TYR A 67 -3.66 -8.20 -1.03
C TYR A 67 -4.81 -8.84 -1.80
N PHE A 68 -4.51 -9.35 -2.99
CA PHE A 68 -5.47 -10.06 -3.84
C PHE A 68 -5.16 -11.55 -3.88
N ASN A 69 -6.19 -12.38 -3.93
CA ASN A 69 -6.01 -13.79 -4.20
C ASN A 69 -5.49 -13.98 -5.63
N ASP A 70 -4.36 -14.67 -5.79
CA ASP A 70 -3.67 -14.83 -7.08
C ASP A 70 -4.53 -15.54 -8.14
N LEU A 71 -5.54 -16.33 -7.72
CA LEU A 71 -6.51 -16.95 -8.64
C LEU A 71 -7.53 -15.96 -9.21
N LYS A 72 -7.75 -14.83 -8.53
CA LYS A 72 -8.70 -13.77 -8.93
C LYS A 72 -7.99 -12.57 -9.54
N TYR A 73 -6.73 -12.34 -9.17
CA TYR A 73 -5.95 -11.25 -9.70
C TYR A 73 -5.59 -11.51 -11.17
N SER A 74 -5.78 -10.50 -12.02
CA SER A 74 -5.55 -10.63 -13.46
C SER A 74 -5.03 -9.32 -14.04
N PRO A 75 -4.37 -9.34 -15.21
CA PRO A 75 -3.95 -8.12 -15.89
C PRO A 75 -5.11 -7.15 -16.15
N THR A 76 -6.32 -7.65 -16.44
CA THR A 76 -7.50 -6.80 -16.60
C THR A 76 -7.93 -6.13 -15.31
N LEU A 77 -7.87 -6.85 -14.17
CA LEU A 77 -8.18 -6.27 -12.86
C LEU A 77 -7.18 -5.16 -12.51
N LYS A 78 -5.89 -5.42 -12.74
CA LYS A 78 -4.81 -4.43 -12.60
C LYS A 78 -5.11 -3.17 -13.42
N ASP A 79 -5.36 -3.32 -14.72
CA ASP A 79 -5.60 -2.18 -15.60
C ASP A 79 -6.82 -1.37 -15.14
N ASN A 80 -7.89 -2.03 -14.70
CA ASN A 80 -9.07 -1.37 -14.16
C ASN A 80 -8.77 -0.57 -12.87
N ILE A 81 -8.03 -1.16 -11.93
CA ILE A 81 -7.59 -0.48 -10.69
C ILE A 81 -6.77 0.77 -11.04
N VAL A 82 -5.75 0.62 -11.89
CA VAL A 82 -4.85 1.73 -12.24
C VAL A 82 -5.61 2.84 -12.98
N ASN A 83 -6.50 2.48 -13.91
CA ASN A 83 -7.29 3.47 -14.65
C ASN A 83 -8.22 4.25 -13.71
N ASP A 84 -8.93 3.58 -12.81
CA ASP A 84 -9.83 4.26 -11.87
C ASP A 84 -9.10 5.21 -10.94
N ILE A 85 -7.90 4.82 -10.48
CA ILE A 85 -7.05 5.68 -9.66
C ILE A 85 -6.57 6.89 -10.46
N GLN A 86 -6.12 6.69 -11.70
CA GLN A 86 -5.65 7.77 -12.57
C GLN A 86 -6.74 8.79 -12.93
N LEU A 87 -8.02 8.42 -12.80
CA LEU A 87 -9.17 9.30 -13.01
C LEU A 87 -9.54 10.12 -11.76
N LEU A 88 -8.93 9.86 -10.60
CA LEU A 88 -9.20 10.60 -9.38
C LEU A 88 -8.80 12.08 -9.53
N GLN A 89 -9.73 12.97 -9.17
CA GLN A 89 -9.42 14.39 -9.07
C GLN A 89 -8.47 14.63 -7.89
N GLY A 90 -7.39 15.39 -8.13
CA GLY A 90 -6.40 15.69 -7.10
C GLY A 90 -5.27 14.66 -6.97
N LEU A 91 -5.25 13.62 -7.81
CA LEU A 91 -4.10 12.73 -7.90
C LEU A 91 -2.89 13.51 -8.45
N ASP A 92 -1.79 13.50 -7.70
CA ASP A 92 -0.50 13.97 -8.19
C ASP A 92 0.22 12.85 -8.94
N SER A 93 0.30 12.99 -10.27
CA SER A 93 0.98 12.01 -11.13
C SER A 93 2.50 11.89 -10.88
N GLN A 94 3.13 12.86 -10.20
CA GLN A 94 4.55 12.78 -9.83
C GLN A 94 4.78 11.87 -8.62
N VAL A 95 3.78 11.77 -7.73
CA VAL A 95 3.81 10.87 -6.56
C VAL A 95 3.28 9.50 -6.90
N PHE A 96 2.35 9.43 -7.86
CA PHE A 96 1.72 8.17 -8.28
C PHE A 96 2.76 7.13 -8.70
N LYS A 97 2.81 6.03 -7.96
CA LYS A 97 3.64 4.87 -8.28
C LYS A 97 2.84 3.59 -8.07
N TYR A 98 2.97 2.66 -9.00
CA TYR A 98 2.36 1.35 -8.95
C TYR A 98 3.45 0.27 -8.96
N GLU A 99 3.35 -0.68 -8.03
CA GLU A 99 4.22 -1.86 -7.92
C GLU A 99 3.36 -3.09 -7.58
N GLU A 100 3.79 -4.28 -7.99
CA GLU A 100 3.13 -5.54 -7.62
C GLU A 100 4.15 -6.64 -7.39
N GLN A 101 3.83 -7.57 -6.49
CA GLN A 101 4.65 -8.75 -6.22
C GLN A 101 3.80 -9.96 -5.84
N SER A 102 4.27 -11.16 -6.19
CA SER A 102 3.64 -12.42 -5.78
C SER A 102 4.22 -12.88 -4.44
N ILE A 103 3.34 -13.10 -3.46
CA ILE A 103 3.67 -13.59 -2.12
C ILE A 103 3.15 -15.02 -1.98
N GLN A 104 4.01 -15.94 -1.50
CA GLN A 104 3.60 -17.31 -1.22
C GLN A 104 3.28 -17.48 0.27
N GLU A 105 2.27 -18.27 0.61
CA GLU A 105 1.89 -18.63 1.99
C GLU A 105 2.98 -19.39 2.79
N GLN A 106 4.23 -19.46 2.36
CA GLN A 106 5.35 -19.89 3.21
C GLN A 106 6.16 -18.69 3.74
N ASP A 107 6.00 -17.51 3.13
CA ASP A 107 6.72 -16.29 3.52
C ASP A 107 5.94 -15.49 4.59
N TRP A 108 4.61 -15.63 4.66
CA TRP A 108 3.79 -14.97 5.71
C TRP A 108 4.05 -15.48 7.14
N GLU A 109 4.56 -16.70 7.32
CA GLU A 109 4.85 -17.27 8.66
C GLU A 109 6.10 -16.65 9.32
N ASN A 110 6.91 -15.87 8.58
CA ASN A 110 8.20 -15.35 9.04
C ASN A 110 8.25 -13.82 9.26
N GLU A 111 7.14 -13.10 9.07
CA GLU A 111 7.06 -11.63 9.19
C GLU A 111 6.30 -11.18 10.45
N TRP A 112 6.61 -11.79 11.61
CA TRP A 112 6.10 -11.36 12.94
C TRP A 112 7.21 -11.30 13.99
#